data_AF-A0A8H4JRV9-F1
#
_entry.id   AF-A0A8H4JRV9-F1
#
_cell.length_a   1.000
_cell.length_b   1.000
_cell.length_c   1.000
_cell.angle_alpha   90.00
_cell.angle_beta   90.00
_cell.angle_gamma   90.00
#
_symmetry.space_group_name_H-M   'P 1'
#
loop_
_entity.id
_entity.type
_entity.pdbx_description
1 polymer ?
#
loop_
_entity_poly.entity_id
_entity_poly.type
_entity_poly.pdbx_seq_one_letter_code
_entity_poly.pdbx_strand_id
1 'polypeptide(L)'
;MKPILKDFEPLVLADNNLGSHLMEFSKRDLTYDKDSLNAFLGILNVYRREKDYFHFHGNPFQGKKRCMINAWYHIEPGTRKADFPSWSWTGWKGAIKMTSYENPDHDLKLVTETEGPIPLDEYMTACNENPPQEIKPAIELTGKMTTLSFELIKWGSESILRNRDINEPTIQDGPWAILPITTDITCYSFLYLDNEALTGLYQFKLPVIVLEFGTRSQDHNITILVLREKGDHFERVGLITSRDAFKYGNKEKDNQPKPTVYKDKGRGWMTRALIPKPQDPIWEQELKKETIVLK
;
A
#
# COMPACT_ATOMS: atom_id res chain seq x y z
N MET A 1 -13.76 22.95 40.04
CA MET A 1 -12.51 22.87 39.24
C MET A 1 -12.85 22.20 37.92
N LYS A 2 -12.63 22.89 36.78
CA LYS A 2 -12.65 22.24 35.46
C LYS A 2 -11.34 21.45 35.31
N PRO A 3 -11.36 20.18 34.88
CA PRO A 3 -10.13 19.46 34.61
C PRO A 3 -9.44 20.14 33.42
N ILE A 4 -8.22 20.62 33.65
CA ILE A 4 -7.33 21.11 32.59
C ILE A 4 -6.61 19.88 32.06
N LEU A 5 -6.97 19.45 30.85
CA LEU A 5 -6.17 18.50 30.08
C LEU A 5 -4.79 19.13 29.84
N LYS A 6 -3.76 18.53 30.44
CA LYS A 6 -2.36 18.99 30.36
C LYS A 6 -1.53 18.34 29.26
N ASP A 7 -2.14 17.57 28.37
CA ASP A 7 -1.45 16.91 27.27
C ASP A 7 -1.87 17.52 25.93
N PHE A 8 -1.45 18.76 25.70
CA PHE A 8 -1.11 19.20 24.36
C PHE A 8 0.42 19.26 24.31
N GLU A 9 1.08 18.11 24.18
CA GLU A 9 2.27 18.14 23.33
C GLU A 9 1.72 18.61 21.97
N PRO A 10 2.09 19.82 21.51
CA PRO A 10 1.80 20.16 20.13
C PRO A 10 2.46 19.04 19.34
N LEU A 11 1.68 18.29 18.56
CA LEU A 11 2.27 17.59 17.43
C LEU A 11 3.05 18.67 16.71
N VAL A 12 4.36 18.65 16.88
CA VAL A 12 5.22 19.62 16.23
C VAL A 12 5.00 19.33 14.75
N LEU A 13 4.17 20.15 14.10
CA LEU A 13 3.93 20.15 12.66
C LEU A 13 5.20 20.66 11.93
N ALA A 14 6.40 20.32 12.43
CA ALA A 14 7.68 20.71 11.84
C ALA A 14 7.80 20.13 10.43
N ASP A 15 7.29 18.91 10.24
CA ASP A 15 7.07 18.36 8.91
C ASP A 15 5.67 18.67 8.45
N ASN A 16 5.59 19.54 7.44
CA ASN A 16 4.38 19.90 6.71
C ASN A 16 3.85 18.73 5.83
N ASN A 17 4.02 17.49 6.28
CA ASN A 17 3.72 16.26 5.56
C ASN A 17 2.69 15.41 6.32
N LEU A 18 1.48 15.29 5.75
CA LEU A 18 0.40 14.49 6.32
C LEU A 18 0.75 13.01 6.45
N GLY A 19 1.51 12.46 5.50
CA GLY A 19 2.02 11.09 5.54
C GLY A 19 2.91 10.86 6.76
N SER A 20 3.79 11.81 7.11
CA SER A 20 4.62 11.71 8.32
C SER A 20 3.77 11.64 9.59
N HIS A 21 2.74 12.48 9.72
CA HIS A 21 1.84 12.41 10.88
C HIS A 21 1.06 11.11 10.94
N LEU A 22 0.62 10.59 9.80
CA LEU A 22 -0.09 9.32 9.71
C LEU A 22 0.82 8.16 10.14
N MET A 23 2.06 8.12 9.66
CA MET A 23 3.07 7.13 10.09
C MET A 23 3.34 7.21 11.59
N GLU A 24 3.59 8.40 12.15
CA GLU A 24 3.84 8.54 13.60
C GLU A 24 2.61 8.20 14.45
N PHE A 25 1.41 8.59 14.01
CA PHE A 25 0.18 8.30 14.74
C PHE A 25 -0.15 6.81 14.73
N SER A 26 0.09 6.11 13.61
CA SER A 26 -0.18 4.66 13.48
C SER A 26 0.57 3.79 14.50
N LYS A 27 1.67 4.29 15.07
CA LYS A 27 2.45 3.59 16.10
C LYS A 27 1.78 3.59 17.47
N ARG A 28 0.79 4.45 17.68
CA ARG A 28 0.15 4.63 19.00
C ARG A 28 -0.71 3.42 19.34
N ASP A 29 -0.63 3.01 20.59
CA ASP A 29 -1.54 2.03 21.18
C ASP A 29 -2.68 2.76 21.90
N LEU A 30 -3.88 2.74 21.31
CA LEU A 30 -5.05 3.41 21.86
C LEU A 30 -5.83 2.43 22.75
N THR A 31 -6.34 2.91 23.88
CA THR A 31 -7.19 2.10 24.76
C THR A 31 -8.47 1.61 24.06
N TYR A 32 -9.00 2.40 23.12
CA TYR A 32 -10.18 2.08 22.35
C TYR A 32 -9.89 2.21 20.85
N ASP A 33 -9.81 1.08 20.16
CA ASP A 33 -9.47 1.04 18.73
C ASP A 33 -10.41 1.88 17.86
N LYS A 34 -11.71 1.91 18.20
CA LYS A 34 -12.74 2.71 17.53
C LYS A 34 -12.46 4.21 17.52
N ASP A 35 -11.61 4.71 18.44
CA ASP A 35 -11.29 6.13 18.53
C ASP A 35 -10.15 6.53 17.59
N SER A 36 -9.53 5.58 16.87
CA SER A 36 -8.38 5.84 15.98
C SER A 36 -8.64 6.97 14.99
N LEU A 37 -9.80 6.92 14.31
CA LEU A 37 -10.18 7.97 13.35
C LEU A 37 -10.47 9.29 14.09
N ASN A 38 -11.32 9.26 15.11
CA ASN A 38 -11.72 10.45 15.86
C ASN A 38 -10.53 11.20 16.45
N ALA A 39 -9.54 10.48 16.98
CA ALA A 39 -8.31 11.03 17.53
C ALA A 39 -7.41 11.64 16.45
N PHE A 40 -7.48 11.18 15.20
CA PHE A 40 -6.70 11.72 14.08
C PHE A 40 -7.42 12.86 13.33
N LEU A 41 -8.74 13.05 13.51
CA LEU A 41 -9.52 14.09 12.83
C LEU A 41 -8.97 15.50 13.03
N GLY A 42 -8.39 15.80 14.20
CA GLY A 42 -7.77 17.09 14.46
C GLY A 42 -6.67 17.44 13.44
N ILE A 43 -5.80 16.47 13.12
CA ILE A 43 -4.72 16.64 12.14
C ILE A 43 -5.32 16.78 10.73
N LEU A 44 -6.26 15.89 10.35
CA LEU A 44 -6.92 15.96 9.05
C LEU A 44 -7.61 17.31 8.81
N ASN A 45 -8.24 17.88 9.84
CA ASN A 45 -8.91 19.18 9.76
C ASN A 45 -7.94 20.36 9.54
N VAL A 46 -6.72 20.29 10.09
CA VAL A 46 -5.67 21.29 9.81
C VAL A 46 -5.28 21.21 8.33
N TYR A 47 -4.99 20.00 7.84
CA TYR A 47 -4.62 19.78 6.44
C TYR A 47 -5.77 20.09 5.46
N ARG A 48 -7.03 19.91 5.86
CA ARG A 48 -8.21 20.33 5.11
C ARG A 48 -8.20 21.84 4.86
N ARG A 49 -7.98 22.63 5.91
CA ARG A 49 -8.03 24.10 5.87
C ARG A 49 -6.83 24.70 5.14
N GLU A 50 -5.64 24.16 5.37
CA GLU A 50 -4.40 24.79 4.90
C GLU A 50 -3.95 24.30 3.52
N LYS A 51 -4.32 23.07 3.13
CA LYS A 51 -3.75 22.39 1.95
C LYS A 51 -4.79 21.69 1.08
N ASP A 52 -6.08 21.92 1.35
CA ASP A 52 -7.21 21.37 0.58
C ASP A 52 -7.19 19.83 0.49
N TYR A 53 -6.79 19.17 1.59
CA TYR A 53 -6.91 17.72 1.72
C TYR A 53 -8.35 17.33 2.07
N PHE A 54 -8.84 16.28 1.46
CA PHE A 54 -10.05 15.57 1.88
C PHE A 54 -9.64 14.25 2.51
N HIS A 55 -10.60 13.56 3.13
CA HIS A 55 -10.37 12.20 3.59
C HIS A 55 -11.63 11.36 3.48
N PHE A 56 -11.44 10.05 3.44
CA PHE A 56 -12.50 9.06 3.56
C PHE A 56 -12.03 7.89 4.42
N HIS A 57 -12.76 7.61 5.50
CA HIS A 57 -12.33 6.70 6.59
C HIS A 57 -10.87 6.90 7.01
N GLY A 58 -10.45 8.15 7.22
CA GLY A 58 -9.10 8.50 7.65
C GLY A 58 -8.01 8.47 6.58
N ASN A 59 -8.28 7.95 5.37
CA ASN A 59 -7.31 8.03 4.29
C ASN A 59 -7.41 9.38 3.60
N PRO A 60 -6.34 10.17 3.59
CA PRO A 60 -6.35 11.47 2.95
C PRO A 60 -6.30 11.33 1.42
N PHE A 61 -6.71 12.38 0.72
CA PHE A 61 -6.47 12.58 -0.72
C PHE A 61 -6.62 14.07 -1.05
N GLN A 62 -6.07 14.52 -2.17
CA GLN A 62 -6.03 15.94 -2.54
C GLN A 62 -6.65 16.14 -3.91
N GLY A 63 -7.48 17.17 -4.11
CA GLY A 63 -8.22 17.34 -5.38
C GLY A 63 -7.35 17.45 -6.63
N LYS A 64 -6.12 17.94 -6.50
CA LYS A 64 -5.16 18.06 -7.61
C LYS A 64 -4.31 16.80 -7.85
N LYS A 65 -4.35 15.83 -6.92
CA LYS A 65 -3.47 14.66 -6.90
C LYS A 65 -4.29 13.41 -6.55
N ARG A 66 -4.50 12.52 -7.53
CA ARG A 66 -5.30 11.28 -7.41
C ARG A 66 -4.66 10.18 -6.57
N CYS A 67 -4.41 10.47 -5.30
CA CYS A 67 -3.53 9.59 -4.55
C CYS A 67 -3.62 9.89 -3.06
N MET A 68 -4.13 8.91 -2.31
CA MET A 68 -3.61 8.49 -1.00
C MET A 68 -4.50 7.46 -0.29
N ILE A 69 -5.53 6.90 -0.95
CA ILE A 69 -6.45 5.96 -0.25
C ILE A 69 -5.77 4.62 0.13
N ASN A 70 -4.80 4.12 -0.64
CA ASN A 70 -4.21 2.79 -0.45
C ASN A 70 -2.66 2.76 -0.47
N ALA A 71 -2.00 3.92 -0.30
CA ALA A 71 -0.56 4.08 -0.48
C ALA A 71 0.26 3.92 0.82
N TRP A 72 0.03 2.82 1.53
CA TRP A 72 0.69 2.54 2.81
C TRP A 72 0.89 1.04 3.01
N TYR A 73 1.83 0.65 3.87
CA TYR A 73 2.10 -0.74 4.22
C TYR A 73 2.57 -0.86 5.66
N HIS A 74 2.33 -2.02 6.27
CA HIS A 74 2.81 -2.35 7.60
C HIS A 74 4.31 -2.70 7.59
N ILE A 75 5.07 -2.21 8.58
CA ILE A 75 6.48 -2.63 8.76
C ILE A 75 6.53 -4.07 9.26
N GLU A 76 5.70 -4.36 10.26
CA GLU A 76 5.43 -5.68 10.81
C GLU A 76 3.91 -5.91 10.72
N PRO A 77 3.44 -7.15 10.51
CA PRO A 77 2.01 -7.44 10.40
C PRO A 77 1.20 -6.82 11.54
N GLY A 78 0.11 -6.16 11.19
CA GLY A 78 -0.77 -5.48 12.14
C GLY A 78 -1.87 -6.38 12.69
N THR A 79 -2.71 -5.79 13.54
CA THR A 79 -3.94 -6.42 14.04
C THR A 79 -5.16 -5.74 13.41
N ARG A 80 -6.11 -6.55 12.92
CA ARG A 80 -7.32 -6.05 12.25
C ARG A 80 -8.34 -5.44 13.24
N LYS A 81 -8.87 -4.27 12.90
CA LYS A 81 -9.97 -3.57 13.60
C LYS A 81 -11.27 -3.64 12.80
N ALA A 82 -12.16 -4.57 13.14
CA ALA A 82 -13.34 -4.90 12.32
C ALA A 82 -14.32 -3.74 12.05
N ASP A 83 -14.34 -2.72 12.92
CA ASP A 83 -15.24 -1.55 12.80
C ASP A 83 -14.88 -0.59 11.65
N PHE A 84 -13.67 -0.72 11.08
CA PHE A 84 -13.17 0.12 10.01
C PHE A 84 -12.83 -0.70 8.78
N PRO A 85 -12.82 -0.13 7.57
CA PRO A 85 -12.55 -0.90 6.37
C PRO A 85 -11.11 -1.40 6.26
N SER A 86 -10.89 -2.55 5.60
CA SER A 86 -9.56 -3.17 5.46
C SER A 86 -8.61 -2.36 4.57
N TRP A 87 -9.15 -1.61 3.61
CA TRP A 87 -8.37 -0.74 2.73
C TRP A 87 -7.91 0.56 3.43
N SER A 88 -8.46 0.88 4.60
CA SER A 88 -8.03 2.03 5.40
C SER A 88 -7.00 1.65 6.45
N TRP A 89 -6.00 2.52 6.65
CA TRP A 89 -5.04 2.36 7.75
C TRP A 89 -5.72 2.34 9.13
N THR A 90 -6.87 3.00 9.28
CA THR A 90 -7.66 2.98 10.53
C THR A 90 -8.26 1.61 10.83
N GLY A 91 -8.34 0.74 9.81
CA GLY A 91 -8.67 -0.67 9.91
C GLY A 91 -7.64 -1.53 10.62
N TRP A 92 -6.51 -0.97 11.03
CA TRP A 92 -5.38 -1.72 11.54
C TRP A 92 -4.75 -1.08 12.77
N LYS A 93 -4.19 -1.92 13.64
CA LYS A 93 -3.22 -1.56 14.68
C LYS A 93 -1.84 -1.95 14.18
N GLY A 94 -0.85 -1.09 14.39
CA GLY A 94 0.53 -1.34 14.02
C GLY A 94 1.11 -0.22 13.16
N ALA A 95 2.43 -0.08 13.23
CA ALA A 95 3.15 0.96 12.52
C ALA A 95 3.08 0.75 11.01
N ILE A 96 2.77 1.83 10.29
CA ILE A 96 2.78 1.84 8.83
C ILE A 96 3.85 2.78 8.28
N LYS A 97 4.19 2.55 7.01
CA LYS A 97 4.97 3.45 6.17
C LYS A 97 4.18 3.82 4.93
N MET A 98 4.33 5.06 4.48
CA MET A 98 3.76 5.52 3.21
C MET A 98 4.58 4.99 2.02
N THR A 99 3.92 4.80 0.88
CA THR A 99 4.55 4.48 -0.42
C THR A 99 4.51 5.68 -1.37
N SER A 100 4.67 5.43 -2.68
CA SER A 100 4.42 6.41 -3.74
C SER A 100 3.14 7.19 -3.45
N TYR A 101 3.25 8.51 -3.43
CA TYR A 101 2.10 9.40 -3.32
C TYR A 101 1.39 9.53 -4.66
N GLU A 102 1.66 8.72 -5.69
CA GLU A 102 1.01 8.82 -7.00
C GLU A 102 0.73 7.41 -7.52
N ASN A 103 -0.54 7.01 -7.56
CA ASN A 103 -0.96 5.67 -8.03
C ASN A 103 -1.93 5.82 -9.22
N PRO A 104 -1.45 6.16 -10.43
CA PRO A 104 -2.29 6.58 -11.55
C PRO A 104 -2.96 5.45 -12.33
N ASP A 105 -2.65 4.18 -12.06
CA ASP A 105 -3.02 3.05 -12.93
C ASP A 105 -4.33 2.35 -12.51
N HIS A 106 -5.10 2.97 -11.62
CA HIS A 106 -6.43 2.51 -11.20
C HIS A 106 -7.43 3.66 -11.12
N ASP A 107 -8.71 3.32 -11.24
CA ASP A 107 -9.82 4.23 -10.98
C ASP A 107 -10.45 3.87 -9.63
N LEU A 108 -10.79 4.89 -8.83
CA LEU A 108 -11.38 4.73 -7.51
C LEU A 108 -12.68 5.52 -7.41
N LYS A 109 -13.72 4.86 -6.92
CA LYS A 109 -15.01 5.47 -6.58
C LYS A 109 -15.45 5.09 -5.18
N LEU A 110 -16.28 5.93 -4.57
CA LEU A 110 -16.88 5.67 -3.27
C LEU A 110 -18.25 5.03 -3.45
N VAL A 111 -18.56 3.99 -2.66
CA VAL A 111 -19.83 3.28 -2.73
C VAL A 111 -20.89 4.02 -1.90
N THR A 112 -22.02 4.37 -2.51
CA THR A 112 -23.12 5.07 -1.83
C THR A 112 -24.21 4.09 -1.35
N GLU A 113 -25.12 4.55 -0.50
CA GLU A 113 -26.25 3.75 -0.03
C GLU A 113 -27.35 3.50 -1.06
N THR A 114 -27.75 4.56 -1.77
CA THR A 114 -28.97 4.57 -2.58
C THR A 114 -28.72 4.76 -4.07
N GLU A 115 -27.51 5.17 -4.46
CA GLU A 115 -27.16 5.45 -5.86
C GLU A 115 -25.99 4.55 -6.30
N GLY A 116 -25.47 4.80 -7.52
CA GLY A 116 -24.24 4.16 -7.98
C GLY A 116 -22.99 4.68 -7.25
N PRO A 117 -21.83 4.05 -7.46
CA PRO A 117 -20.56 4.55 -6.94
C PRO A 117 -20.19 5.90 -7.56
N ILE A 118 -19.73 6.85 -6.74
CA ILE A 118 -19.38 8.21 -7.16
C ILE A 118 -17.86 8.41 -7.27
N PRO A 119 -17.35 9.15 -8.26
CA PRO A 119 -15.93 9.52 -8.31
C PRO A 119 -15.50 10.37 -7.12
N LEU A 120 -14.21 10.34 -6.78
CA LEU A 120 -13.65 11.19 -5.73
C LEU A 120 -13.88 12.68 -5.97
N ASP A 121 -13.80 13.15 -7.22
CA ASP A 121 -13.98 14.56 -7.58
C ASP A 121 -15.40 15.07 -7.25
N GLU A 122 -16.39 14.20 -7.44
CA GLU A 122 -17.78 14.49 -7.08
C GLU A 122 -17.95 14.51 -5.56
N TYR A 123 -17.37 13.53 -4.85
CA TYR A 123 -17.35 13.54 -3.38
C TYR A 123 -16.70 14.81 -2.80
N MET A 124 -15.58 15.24 -3.36
CA MET A 124 -14.89 16.46 -2.92
C MET A 124 -15.74 17.72 -3.13
N THR A 125 -16.41 17.82 -4.29
CA THR A 125 -17.37 18.89 -4.56
C THR A 125 -18.51 18.87 -3.55
N ALA A 126 -19.09 17.69 -3.30
CA ALA A 126 -20.17 17.51 -2.33
C ALA A 126 -19.74 17.98 -0.93
N CYS A 127 -18.57 17.57 -0.42
CA CYS A 127 -18.05 18.01 0.88
C CYS A 127 -17.95 19.54 1.05
N ASN A 128 -17.90 20.32 -0.02
CA ASN A 128 -17.87 21.78 0.03
C ASN A 128 -19.25 22.43 -0.04
N GLU A 129 -20.20 21.80 -0.73
CA GLU A 129 -21.45 22.44 -1.13
C GLU A 129 -22.68 21.91 -0.38
N ASN A 130 -22.70 20.61 -0.02
CA ASN A 130 -23.84 19.93 0.57
C ASN A 130 -23.38 18.91 1.64
N PRO A 131 -24.23 18.51 2.60
CA PRO A 131 -23.93 17.30 3.37
C PRO A 131 -23.78 16.13 2.37
N PRO A 132 -22.62 15.44 2.35
CA PRO A 132 -22.44 14.32 1.43
C PRO A 132 -23.52 13.26 1.71
N GLN A 133 -24.02 12.64 0.65
CA GLN A 133 -24.87 11.45 0.72
C GLN A 133 -24.24 10.41 1.66
N GLU A 134 -25.05 9.57 2.28
CA GLU A 134 -24.52 8.50 3.12
C GLU A 134 -23.66 7.54 2.28
N ILE A 135 -22.36 7.53 2.58
CA ILE A 135 -21.34 6.74 1.87
C ILE A 135 -21.00 5.53 2.73
N LYS A 136 -21.06 4.35 2.12
CA LYS A 136 -20.68 3.10 2.80
C LYS A 136 -19.18 3.08 3.04
N PRO A 137 -18.68 2.39 4.08
CA PRO A 137 -17.25 2.14 4.31
C PRO A 137 -16.65 1.18 3.28
N ALA A 138 -16.86 1.43 1.99
CA ALA A 138 -16.46 0.59 0.88
C ALA A 138 -16.03 1.45 -0.31
N ILE A 139 -15.07 0.95 -1.07
CA ILE A 139 -14.61 1.60 -2.31
C ILE A 139 -14.77 0.64 -3.47
N GLU A 140 -15.08 1.19 -4.64
CA GLU A 140 -14.97 0.49 -5.91
C GLU A 140 -13.60 0.81 -6.52
N LEU A 141 -12.81 -0.22 -6.81
CA LEU A 141 -11.54 -0.11 -7.51
C LEU A 141 -11.64 -0.78 -8.87
N THR A 142 -11.27 -0.06 -9.92
CA THR A 142 -11.10 -0.62 -11.26
C THR A 142 -9.63 -0.57 -11.64
N GLY A 143 -9.06 -1.72 -12.00
CA GLY A 143 -7.63 -1.82 -12.31
C GLY A 143 -7.27 -3.14 -12.97
N LYS A 144 -5.98 -3.33 -13.23
CA LYS A 144 -5.46 -4.59 -13.77
C LYS A 144 -5.26 -5.60 -12.64
N MET A 145 -5.91 -6.75 -12.75
CA MET A 145 -5.91 -7.83 -11.77
C MET A 145 -5.36 -9.13 -12.33
N THR A 146 -4.75 -9.92 -11.46
CA THR A 146 -4.35 -11.31 -11.69
C THR A 146 -4.25 -12.05 -10.36
N THR A 147 -3.90 -13.34 -10.39
CA THR A 147 -3.54 -14.11 -9.19
C THR A 147 -2.04 -14.33 -9.15
N LEU A 148 -1.38 -13.88 -8.08
CA LEU A 148 0.03 -14.14 -7.87
C LEU A 148 0.26 -15.35 -6.97
N SER A 149 1.39 -16.02 -7.18
CA SER A 149 1.90 -17.05 -6.28
C SER A 149 2.91 -16.43 -5.32
N PHE A 150 2.93 -16.93 -4.09
CA PHE A 150 3.78 -16.47 -3.01
C PHE A 150 4.52 -17.65 -2.39
N GLU A 151 5.74 -17.39 -1.93
CA GLU A 151 6.58 -18.36 -1.22
C GLU A 151 7.14 -17.75 0.05
N LEU A 152 7.10 -18.50 1.16
CA LEU A 152 7.76 -18.13 2.40
C LEU A 152 9.26 -18.42 2.28
N ILE A 153 10.08 -17.39 2.26
CA ILE A 153 11.54 -17.50 2.17
C ILE A 153 12.15 -17.18 3.53
N LYS A 154 13.05 -18.07 3.99
CA LYS A 154 13.90 -17.87 5.16
C LYS A 154 15.35 -17.74 4.71
N TRP A 155 15.87 -16.53 4.70
CA TRP A 155 17.16 -16.21 4.12
C TRP A 155 18.34 -16.70 4.96
N GLY A 156 18.15 -16.92 6.26
CA GLY A 156 19.13 -17.60 7.09
C GLY A 156 19.49 -19.02 6.61
N SER A 157 18.61 -19.65 5.82
CA SER A 157 18.82 -20.97 5.19
C SER A 157 19.19 -20.90 3.71
N GLU A 158 19.22 -19.72 3.09
CA GLU A 158 19.50 -19.54 1.66
C GLU A 158 20.92 -19.03 1.44
N SER A 159 21.63 -19.56 0.44
CA SER A 159 22.95 -19.06 0.05
C SER A 159 22.80 -17.84 -0.86
N ILE A 160 22.81 -16.64 -0.30
CA ILE A 160 22.83 -15.39 -1.07
C ILE A 160 24.27 -15.06 -1.45
N LEU A 161 24.53 -14.84 -2.74
CA LEU A 161 25.77 -14.21 -3.19
C LEU A 161 25.77 -12.75 -2.72
N ARG A 162 26.33 -12.47 -1.53
CA ARG A 162 26.54 -11.11 -1.06
C ARG A 162 27.55 -10.43 -1.97
N ASN A 163 27.11 -9.48 -2.78
CA ASN A 163 28.05 -8.51 -3.35
C ASN A 163 28.60 -7.68 -2.19
N ARG A 164 29.92 -7.70 -2.00
CA ARG A 164 30.60 -7.05 -0.86
C ARG A 164 30.62 -5.52 -0.94
N ASP A 165 30.14 -4.97 -2.05
CA ASP A 165 30.17 -3.54 -2.31
C ASP A 165 28.74 -3.00 -2.30
N ILE A 166 28.50 -2.06 -1.37
CA ILE A 166 27.27 -1.27 -1.13
C ILE A 166 26.46 -1.79 0.07
N ASN A 167 25.98 -0.86 0.90
CA ASN A 167 24.96 -1.07 1.94
C ASN A 167 23.66 -1.61 1.31
N GLU A 168 23.62 -2.91 1.01
CA GLU A 168 22.43 -3.56 0.48
C GLU A 168 21.32 -3.57 1.55
N PRO A 169 20.04 -3.35 1.16
CA PRO A 169 18.92 -3.39 2.10
C PRO A 169 18.85 -4.75 2.79
N THR A 170 18.56 -4.76 4.09
CA THR A 170 18.41 -6.00 4.86
C THR A 170 17.31 -6.85 4.25
N ILE A 171 17.68 -8.00 3.68
CA ILE A 171 16.74 -8.96 3.11
C ILE A 171 15.94 -9.59 4.26
N GLN A 172 14.62 -9.63 4.12
CA GLN A 172 13.69 -10.02 5.19
C GLN A 172 13.12 -11.42 4.95
N ASP A 173 13.06 -12.21 6.03
CA ASP A 173 12.31 -13.46 6.06
C ASP A 173 10.81 -13.15 5.97
N GLY A 174 10.06 -13.96 5.23
CA GLY A 174 8.63 -13.73 5.06
C GLY A 174 8.12 -14.17 3.70
N PRO A 175 6.88 -13.81 3.35
CA PRO A 175 6.29 -14.15 2.06
C PRO A 175 6.82 -13.25 0.94
N TRP A 176 7.18 -13.85 -0.18
CA TRP A 176 7.66 -13.18 -1.38
C TRP A 176 6.76 -13.53 -2.56
N ALA A 177 6.30 -12.50 -3.27
CA ALA A 177 5.55 -12.67 -4.51
C ALA A 177 6.48 -13.16 -5.62
N ILE A 178 6.04 -14.14 -6.38
CA ILE A 178 6.76 -14.74 -7.50
C ILE A 178 6.27 -14.07 -8.79
N LEU A 179 7.15 -13.32 -9.45
CA LEU A 179 6.86 -12.49 -10.61
C LEU A 179 7.75 -12.93 -11.79
N PRO A 180 7.29 -13.87 -12.63
CA PRO A 180 8.03 -14.27 -13.83
C PRO A 180 8.24 -13.09 -14.78
N ILE A 181 9.50 -12.72 -15.04
CA ILE A 181 9.82 -11.62 -15.97
C ILE A 181 10.03 -12.18 -17.37
N THR A 182 10.91 -13.18 -17.48
CA THR A 182 11.16 -13.93 -18.72
C THR A 182 11.08 -15.43 -18.41
N THR A 183 11.26 -16.28 -19.41
CA THR A 183 11.38 -17.74 -19.20
C THR A 183 12.58 -18.13 -18.33
N ASP A 184 13.50 -17.19 -18.10
CA ASP A 184 14.80 -17.45 -17.52
C ASP A 184 15.04 -16.70 -16.21
N ILE A 185 14.25 -15.65 -15.97
CA ILE A 185 14.43 -14.72 -14.85
C ILE A 185 13.07 -14.56 -14.15
N THR A 186 13.05 -14.87 -12.86
CA THR A 186 11.92 -14.60 -11.98
C THR A 186 12.31 -13.54 -10.96
N CYS A 187 11.47 -12.52 -10.83
CA CYS A 187 11.58 -11.52 -9.78
C CYS A 187 10.82 -12.00 -8.54
N TYR A 188 11.40 -11.78 -7.36
CA TYR A 188 10.78 -12.00 -6.08
C TYR A 188 10.70 -10.66 -5.36
N SER A 189 9.49 -10.25 -4.98
CA SER A 189 9.25 -9.01 -4.24
C SER A 189 8.55 -9.30 -2.93
N PHE A 190 9.05 -8.72 -1.84
CA PHE A 190 8.50 -8.97 -0.51
C PHE A 190 7.05 -8.50 -0.38
N LEU A 191 6.20 -9.35 0.21
CA LEU A 191 4.83 -9.03 0.56
C LEU A 191 4.78 -8.48 1.99
N TYR A 192 4.42 -7.21 2.10
CA TYR A 192 4.10 -6.60 3.39
C TYR A 192 2.69 -6.98 3.78
N LEU A 193 2.58 -7.95 4.68
CA LEU A 193 1.29 -8.41 5.20
C LEU A 193 0.66 -7.35 6.10
N ASP A 194 -0.64 -7.13 5.95
CA ASP A 194 -1.39 -6.30 6.89
C ASP A 194 -1.79 -7.10 8.15
N ASN A 195 -1.85 -8.44 8.07
CA ASN A 195 -2.23 -9.34 9.16
C ASN A 195 -1.30 -10.56 9.25
N GLU A 196 -1.04 -11.04 10.47
CA GLU A 196 -0.33 -12.29 10.76
C GLU A 196 -1.02 -13.56 10.22
N ALA A 197 -2.29 -13.52 9.82
CA ALA A 197 -3.05 -14.72 9.42
C ALA A 197 -2.45 -15.53 8.24
N LEU A 198 -1.51 -14.97 7.48
CA LEU A 198 -0.78 -15.66 6.41
C LEU A 198 0.65 -16.06 6.80
N THR A 199 1.07 -15.75 8.02
CA THR A 199 2.38 -16.14 8.56
C THR A 199 2.42 -17.66 8.75
N GLY A 200 3.36 -18.33 8.09
CA GLY A 200 3.56 -19.78 8.21
C GLY A 200 3.02 -20.65 7.06
N LEU A 201 2.27 -20.08 6.10
CA LEU A 201 2.01 -20.80 4.84
C LEU A 201 3.27 -20.78 3.98
N TYR A 202 3.78 -21.96 3.62
CA TYR A 202 4.99 -22.08 2.80
C TYR A 202 4.77 -21.59 1.37
N GLN A 203 3.62 -21.90 0.78
CA GLN A 203 3.24 -21.47 -0.55
C GLN A 203 1.74 -21.20 -0.60
N PHE A 204 1.34 -20.13 -1.28
CA PHE A 204 -0.07 -19.76 -1.43
C PHE A 204 -0.28 -18.88 -2.67
N LYS A 205 -1.55 -18.68 -3.04
CA LYS A 205 -1.95 -17.81 -4.15
C LYS A 205 -2.98 -16.80 -3.66
N LEU A 206 -2.89 -15.56 -4.12
CA LEU A 206 -3.85 -14.51 -3.79
C LEU A 206 -4.15 -13.64 -5.02
N PRO A 207 -5.40 -13.16 -5.16
CA PRO A 207 -5.74 -12.14 -6.12
C PRO A 207 -5.02 -10.83 -5.77
N VAL A 208 -4.62 -10.10 -6.80
CA VAL A 208 -3.95 -8.81 -6.68
C VAL A 208 -4.53 -7.81 -7.66
N ILE A 209 -4.41 -6.52 -7.34
CA ILE A 209 -4.71 -5.41 -8.24
C ILE A 209 -3.51 -4.45 -8.30
N VAL A 210 -3.07 -4.12 -9.51
CA VAL A 210 -1.95 -3.20 -9.71
C VAL A 210 -2.45 -1.76 -9.56
N LEU A 211 -1.86 -1.01 -8.62
CA LEU A 211 -2.16 0.40 -8.40
C LEU A 211 -1.25 1.30 -9.22
N GLU A 212 -0.04 0.82 -9.50
CA GLU A 212 1.00 1.55 -10.23
C GLU A 212 2.01 0.57 -10.88
N PHE A 213 2.37 0.79 -12.15
CA PHE A 213 3.41 0.02 -12.88
C PHE A 213 4.82 0.63 -12.81
N GLY A 214 5.02 1.76 -12.14
CA GLY A 214 6.31 2.46 -12.08
C GLY A 214 6.73 3.11 -13.39
N THR A 215 5.85 3.19 -14.39
CA THR A 215 6.17 3.84 -15.67
C THR A 215 6.08 5.37 -15.61
N ARG A 216 5.27 5.89 -14.68
CA ARG A 216 4.95 7.32 -14.55
C ARG A 216 5.48 7.98 -13.29
N SER A 217 5.73 7.24 -12.19
CA SER A 217 6.32 7.87 -11.00
C SER A 217 7.77 8.23 -11.21
N GLN A 218 8.19 9.28 -10.49
CA GLN A 218 9.59 9.68 -10.42
C GLN A 218 10.49 8.55 -9.91
N ASP A 219 9.99 7.75 -8.97
CA ASP A 219 10.72 6.67 -8.31
C ASP A 219 10.61 5.32 -9.04
N HIS A 220 9.78 5.26 -10.09
CA HIS A 220 9.53 4.07 -10.88
C HIS A 220 9.13 2.85 -10.03
N ASN A 221 8.26 3.07 -9.05
CA ASN A 221 7.79 2.01 -8.16
C ASN A 221 6.60 1.28 -8.76
N ILE A 222 6.67 -0.04 -8.76
CA ILE A 222 5.50 -0.90 -8.94
C ILE A 222 4.82 -1.04 -7.59
N THR A 223 3.53 -0.74 -7.52
CA THR A 223 2.72 -0.86 -6.30
C THR A 223 1.53 -1.77 -6.57
N ILE A 224 1.43 -2.87 -5.82
CA ILE A 224 0.41 -3.90 -6.01
C ILE A 224 -0.30 -4.15 -4.68
N LEU A 225 -1.63 -4.07 -4.70
CA LEU A 225 -2.47 -4.40 -3.56
C LEU A 225 -2.80 -5.89 -3.58
N VAL A 226 -2.58 -6.57 -2.46
CA VAL A 226 -2.87 -8.00 -2.31
C VAL A 226 -4.19 -8.18 -1.56
N LEU A 227 -5.03 -9.04 -2.09
CA LEU A 227 -6.44 -9.13 -1.71
C LEU A 227 -6.82 -10.53 -1.23
N ARG A 228 -7.92 -10.59 -0.49
CA ARG A 228 -8.60 -11.82 -0.10
C ARG A 228 -10.06 -11.72 -0.47
N GLU A 229 -10.57 -12.73 -1.18
CA GLU A 229 -11.99 -12.84 -1.50
C GLU A 229 -12.84 -13.10 -0.26
N LYS A 230 -13.97 -12.39 -0.16
CA LYS A 230 -14.96 -12.48 0.91
C LYS A 230 -16.37 -12.43 0.33
N GLY A 231 -16.79 -13.51 -0.32
CA GLY A 231 -18.11 -13.59 -0.95
C GLY A 231 -18.19 -12.64 -2.15
N ASP A 232 -18.90 -11.51 -1.99
CA ASP A 232 -19.16 -10.52 -3.03
C ASP A 232 -18.16 -9.34 -3.05
N HIS A 233 -17.19 -9.33 -2.15
CA HIS A 233 -16.20 -8.25 -2.02
C HIS A 233 -14.81 -8.80 -1.69
N PHE A 234 -13.84 -7.90 -1.63
CA PHE A 234 -12.46 -8.18 -1.26
C PHE A 234 -12.07 -7.45 0.02
N GLU A 235 -11.20 -8.08 0.80
CA GLU A 235 -10.43 -7.43 1.85
C GLU A 235 -8.99 -7.24 1.39
N ARG A 236 -8.40 -6.11 1.74
CA ARG A 236 -6.96 -5.88 1.64
C ARG A 236 -6.24 -6.73 2.69
N VAL A 237 -5.17 -7.42 2.28
CA VAL A 237 -4.36 -8.25 3.20
C VAL A 237 -2.85 -7.97 3.11
N GLY A 238 -2.43 -7.12 2.18
CA GLY A 238 -1.06 -6.66 2.12
C GLY A 238 -0.76 -5.80 0.91
N LEU A 239 0.50 -5.41 0.82
CA LEU A 239 1.03 -4.61 -0.27
C LEU A 239 2.38 -5.15 -0.73
N ILE A 240 2.56 -5.27 -2.04
CA ILE A 240 3.87 -5.46 -2.65
C ILE A 240 4.31 -4.11 -3.20
N THR A 241 5.57 -3.77 -2.97
CA THR A 241 6.20 -2.71 -3.73
C THR A 241 7.54 -3.18 -4.25
N SER A 242 7.81 -2.91 -5.52
CA SER A 242 9.09 -3.19 -6.16
C SER A 242 9.55 -1.94 -6.90
N ARG A 243 10.84 -1.84 -7.21
CA ARG A 243 11.24 -0.97 -8.33
C ARG A 243 10.93 -1.65 -9.66
N ASP A 244 10.66 -0.84 -10.68
CA ASP A 244 10.67 -1.29 -12.07
C ASP A 244 12.04 -1.95 -12.37
N ALA A 245 11.98 -3.21 -12.80
CA ALA A 245 13.14 -4.04 -13.06
C ALA A 245 14.01 -3.54 -14.23
N PHE A 246 13.49 -2.61 -15.04
CA PHE A 246 14.16 -2.05 -16.23
C PHE A 246 14.71 -0.63 -16.01
N LYS A 247 14.51 -0.01 -14.84
CA LYS A 247 14.89 1.38 -14.57
C LYS A 247 15.90 1.48 -13.43
N TYR A 248 17.12 1.88 -13.79
CA TYR A 248 18.19 2.20 -12.84
C TYR A 248 18.12 3.69 -12.47
N GLY A 249 17.77 4.02 -11.23
CA GLY A 249 17.75 5.40 -10.76
C GLY A 249 19.17 5.97 -10.59
N ASN A 250 19.39 7.23 -11.00
CA ASN A 250 20.68 7.94 -10.94
C ASN A 250 20.98 8.64 -9.60
N LYS A 251 20.33 8.29 -8.47
CA LYS A 251 20.56 8.99 -7.19
C LYS A 251 20.61 8.06 -5.98
N GLU A 252 21.73 8.16 -5.26
CA GLU A 252 21.91 7.84 -3.84
C GLU A 252 21.10 8.81 -2.96
N LYS A 253 19.77 8.72 -2.98
CA LYS A 253 18.96 9.25 -1.88
C LYS A 253 18.27 8.06 -1.23
N ASP A 254 18.78 7.67 -0.09
CA ASP A 254 18.19 6.63 0.73
C ASP A 254 16.78 7.07 1.17
N ASN A 255 15.81 6.20 0.93
CA ASN A 255 14.61 5.90 1.73
C ASN A 255 13.90 4.69 1.06
N GLN A 256 14.68 3.61 0.95
CA GLN A 256 14.50 2.30 0.29
C GLN A 256 13.08 1.88 -0.21
N PRO A 257 12.90 1.65 -1.52
CA PRO A 257 12.00 0.61 -1.99
C PRO A 257 12.67 -0.76 -1.80
N LYS A 258 12.28 -1.38 -0.68
CA LYS A 258 11.88 -2.77 -0.37
C LYS A 258 12.59 -3.94 -1.08
N PRO A 259 12.88 -5.03 -0.36
CA PRO A 259 13.79 -6.05 -0.82
C PRO A 259 13.18 -6.79 -2.01
N THR A 260 13.87 -6.70 -3.14
CA THR A 260 13.56 -7.37 -4.41
C THR A 260 14.80 -8.13 -4.81
N VAL A 261 14.61 -9.40 -5.18
CA VAL A 261 15.70 -10.30 -5.58
C VAL A 261 15.25 -11.09 -6.79
N TYR A 262 16.23 -11.63 -7.51
CA TYR A 262 15.99 -12.34 -8.75
C TYR A 262 16.52 -13.76 -8.64
N LYS A 263 15.89 -14.66 -9.37
CA LYS A 263 16.33 -16.05 -9.52
C LYS A 263 16.43 -16.37 -11.00
N ASP A 264 17.58 -16.89 -11.40
CA ASP A 264 17.81 -17.37 -12.77
C ASP A 264 17.41 -18.84 -12.96
N LYS A 265 17.53 -19.37 -14.19
CA LYS A 265 17.33 -20.81 -14.46
C LYS A 265 18.23 -21.73 -13.64
N GLY A 266 19.42 -21.26 -13.27
CA GLY A 266 20.38 -21.96 -12.41
C GLY A 266 19.95 -22.02 -10.95
N ARG A 267 18.82 -21.39 -10.59
CA ARG A 267 18.29 -21.24 -9.23
C ARG A 267 19.18 -20.41 -8.30
N GLY A 268 20.16 -19.68 -8.85
CA GLY A 268 21.00 -18.77 -8.07
C GLY A 268 20.24 -17.50 -7.73
N TRP A 269 20.35 -17.05 -6.47
CA TRP A 269 19.82 -15.75 -6.04
C TRP A 269 20.73 -14.61 -6.49
N MET A 270 20.13 -13.54 -7.01
CA MET A 270 20.82 -12.35 -7.48
C MET A 270 20.13 -11.09 -6.96
N THR A 271 20.88 -10.09 -6.50
CA THR A 271 20.32 -8.78 -6.13
C THR A 271 20.09 -7.88 -7.35
N ARG A 272 20.66 -8.24 -8.50
CA ARG A 272 20.48 -7.57 -9.79
C ARG A 272 20.46 -8.60 -10.91
N ALA A 273 19.53 -8.45 -11.85
CA ALA A 273 19.47 -9.26 -13.06
C ALA A 273 19.65 -8.38 -14.31
N LEU A 274 20.44 -8.84 -15.27
CA LEU A 274 20.50 -8.24 -16.60
C LEU A 274 19.26 -8.69 -17.38
N ILE A 275 18.20 -7.90 -17.28
CA ILE A 275 16.95 -8.19 -17.98
C ILE A 275 17.02 -7.53 -19.36
N PRO A 276 16.86 -8.29 -20.46
CA PRO A 276 16.78 -7.73 -21.81
C PRO A 276 15.72 -6.62 -21.88
N LYS A 277 15.93 -5.61 -22.72
CA LYS A 277 14.98 -4.49 -22.93
C LYS A 277 13.54 -4.99 -23.16
N PRO A 278 12.52 -4.23 -22.74
CA PRO A 278 11.18 -4.73 -22.46
C PRO A 278 10.52 -5.42 -23.65
N GLN A 279 10.19 -6.69 -23.42
CA GLN A 279 8.96 -7.31 -23.91
C GLN A 279 8.15 -7.54 -22.63
N ASP A 280 6.90 -7.11 -22.60
CA ASP A 280 6.03 -7.12 -21.41
C ASP A 280 6.31 -8.34 -20.50
N PRO A 281 6.65 -8.15 -19.21
CA PRO A 281 6.96 -9.24 -18.31
C PRO A 281 5.89 -10.33 -18.36
N ILE A 282 6.30 -11.60 -18.30
CA ILE A 282 5.37 -12.73 -18.43
C ILE A 282 4.18 -12.59 -17.46
N TRP A 283 4.42 -12.18 -16.22
CA TRP A 283 3.36 -12.00 -15.23
C TRP A 283 2.34 -10.90 -15.62
N GLU A 284 2.75 -9.89 -16.39
CA GLU A 284 1.86 -8.81 -16.84
C GLU A 284 0.93 -9.24 -17.97
N GLN A 285 1.27 -10.30 -18.71
CA GLN A 285 0.48 -10.81 -19.82
C GLN A 285 -0.84 -11.45 -19.35
N GLU A 286 -0.91 -11.88 -18.09
CA GLU A 286 -2.10 -12.48 -17.48
C GLU A 286 -3.08 -11.45 -16.90
N LEU A 287 -2.70 -10.16 -16.90
CA LEU A 287 -3.50 -9.11 -16.28
C LEU A 287 -4.80 -8.83 -17.05
N LYS A 288 -5.90 -8.77 -16.31
CA LYS A 288 -7.23 -8.42 -16.83
C LYS A 288 -7.76 -7.18 -16.16
N LYS A 289 -8.44 -6.31 -16.91
CA LYS A 289 -9.11 -5.14 -16.31
C LYS A 289 -10.38 -5.61 -15.62
N GLU A 290 -10.47 -5.37 -14.31
CA GLU A 290 -11.60 -5.78 -13.47
C GLU A 290 -12.01 -4.63 -12.55
N THR A 291 -13.28 -4.67 -12.11
CA THR A 291 -13.86 -3.75 -11.14
C THR A 291 -14.28 -4.55 -9.92
N ILE A 292 -13.79 -4.17 -8.75
CA ILE A 292 -14.02 -4.86 -7.48
C ILE A 292 -14.48 -3.90 -6.39
N VAL A 293 -15.16 -4.44 -5.38
CA VAL A 293 -15.51 -3.71 -4.16
C VAL A 293 -14.57 -4.13 -3.05
N LEU A 294 -13.93 -3.16 -2.38
CA LEU A 294 -13.15 -3.40 -1.17
C LEU A 294 -13.92 -2.90 0.05
N LYS A 295 -13.95 -3.74 1.08
CA LYS A 295 -14.50 -3.41 2.40
C LYS A 295 -13.43 -3.61 3.45
#